data_AF-A0A2T6DCV5-F1
#
_entry.id   AF-A0A2T6DCV5-F1
#
_cell.length_a   1.000
_cell.length_b   1.000
_cell.length_c   1.000
_cell.angle_alpha   90.00
_cell.angle_beta   90.00
_cell.angle_gamma   90.00
#
_symmetry.space_group_name_H-M   'P 1'
#
loop_
_entity.id
_entity.type
_entity.pdbx_description
1 polymer ?
#
loop_
_entity_poly.entity_id
_entity_poly.type
_entity_poly.pdbx_seq_one_letter_code
_entity_poly.pdbx_strand_id
1 'polypeptide(L)'
;MYGAAMKIPFPKLALALSVAAGIPSTHATDLIKADNSSNLRTAGTYAAPNETVNNPSSSDRIIFNNVFANTTASINTGGLTANAIVIQDPGHDVKLSTGGSLTIATLDLSAATQNLTINSGGFATRMSGAAPSVTVKSGITLTINSAFYSNNSGTITLTGDGTTNINGVISDGTGTTKITKSGNGVLTTTGSNTYVGQTTVSSGTLLINGTHTMSSGTTSATAYNVTGGILGGTGSINLSAINSGVTLGSGAKLAAGGSGGASVESLTFALGTGSLNTTAAIGAANTGAFVFELGSNLTPGSTYDQILLTSGTLDIGTGLLEATDFDFTTLAGFGTGVYVLFDADSAISGSLGANTTVDLGNGYTGTLSLADSNTNLILTVVPEPQTATLLCLALGMTFVFVARRRRRQS
;
A
#
# COMPACT_ATOMS: atom_id res chain seq x y z
N MET A 1 -21.78 -69.61 59.00
CA MET A 1 -20.66 -69.47 58.04
C MET A 1 -20.83 -68.13 57.33
N TYR A 2 -19.74 -67.37 57.27
CA TYR A 2 -19.47 -66.13 56.52
C TYR A 2 -20.36 -65.88 55.28
N GLY A 3 -20.74 -64.65 54.90
CA GLY A 3 -20.19 -63.35 55.24
C GLY A 3 -21.04 -62.20 54.66
N ALA A 4 -20.70 -61.00 55.11
CA ALA A 4 -21.46 -59.76 55.04
C ALA A 4 -21.74 -59.19 53.64
N ALA A 5 -22.91 -58.57 53.48
CA ALA A 5 -23.25 -57.72 52.36
C ALA A 5 -22.51 -56.37 52.46
N MET A 6 -21.47 -56.20 51.66
CA MET A 6 -20.76 -54.93 51.49
C MET A 6 -21.53 -54.07 50.46
N LYS A 7 -22.27 -53.06 50.95
CA LYS A 7 -22.84 -51.99 50.11
C LYS A 7 -21.72 -50.98 49.83
N ILE A 8 -21.17 -51.01 48.62
CA ILE A 8 -20.29 -49.93 48.11
C ILE A 8 -21.21 -48.80 47.62
N PRO A 9 -21.09 -47.56 48.14
CA PRO A 9 -21.81 -46.43 47.55
C PRO A 9 -21.10 -46.01 46.26
N PHE A 10 -21.71 -46.26 45.11
CA PHE A 10 -21.31 -45.58 43.87
C PHE A 10 -21.68 -44.09 43.99
N PRO A 11 -20.74 -43.14 43.83
CA PRO A 11 -21.12 -41.76 43.62
C PRO A 11 -21.87 -41.68 42.29
N LYS A 12 -22.99 -40.95 42.28
CA LYS A 12 -23.78 -40.65 41.09
C LYS A 12 -22.85 -40.18 39.97
N LEU A 13 -22.74 -40.97 38.90
CA LEU A 13 -22.20 -40.48 37.64
C LEU A 13 -23.20 -39.45 37.11
N ALA A 14 -22.94 -38.18 37.41
CA ALA A 14 -23.65 -37.08 36.76
C ALA A 14 -23.31 -37.19 35.27
N LEU A 15 -24.26 -37.64 34.46
CA LEU A 15 -24.23 -37.47 33.03
C LEU A 15 -24.35 -35.96 32.78
N ALA A 16 -23.22 -35.27 32.73
CA ALA A 16 -23.15 -33.92 32.21
C ALA A 16 -23.42 -34.02 30.71
N LEU A 17 -24.70 -33.98 30.34
CA LEU A 17 -25.12 -33.59 29.01
C LEU A 17 -24.76 -32.10 28.87
N SER A 18 -23.49 -31.82 28.54
CA SER A 18 -23.17 -30.52 27.99
C SER A 18 -23.87 -30.46 26.64
N VAL A 19 -24.98 -29.72 26.61
CA VAL A 19 -25.56 -29.21 25.38
C VAL A 19 -24.51 -28.26 24.81
N ALA A 20 -23.56 -28.81 24.05
CA ALA A 20 -22.74 -28.04 23.14
C ALA A 20 -23.70 -27.47 22.10
N ALA A 21 -24.17 -26.25 22.37
CA ALA A 21 -24.82 -25.42 21.39
C ALA A 21 -23.94 -25.39 20.13
N GLY A 22 -24.45 -25.98 19.05
CA GLY A 22 -23.99 -25.83 17.67
C GLY A 22 -22.49 -25.59 17.48
N ILE A 23 -21.65 -26.58 17.75
CA ILE A 23 -20.38 -26.68 17.02
C ILE A 23 -20.76 -27.21 15.64
N PRO A 24 -20.52 -26.48 14.53
CA PRO A 24 -20.72 -27.04 13.21
C PRO A 24 -19.84 -28.29 13.10
N SER A 25 -20.50 -29.44 13.11
CA SER A 25 -19.89 -30.73 12.84
C SER A 25 -19.41 -30.77 11.40
N THR A 26 -18.23 -31.38 11.22
CA THR A 26 -17.61 -31.93 10.00
C THR A 26 -16.57 -31.05 9.29
N HIS A 27 -15.34 -31.04 9.83
CA HIS A 27 -14.14 -30.93 9.00
C HIS A 27 -13.36 -32.24 9.14
N ALA A 28 -13.78 -33.24 8.37
CA ALA A 28 -13.14 -34.55 8.31
C ALA A 28 -11.94 -34.50 7.34
N THR A 29 -10.76 -34.78 7.90
CA THR A 29 -9.56 -35.40 7.30
C THR A 29 -9.22 -35.16 5.83
N ASP A 30 -8.07 -34.49 5.69
CA ASP A 30 -7.06 -34.57 4.63
C ASP A 30 -7.19 -33.55 3.47
N LEU A 31 -6.04 -33.17 2.90
CA LEU A 31 -5.53 -32.04 2.07
C LEU A 31 -5.92 -31.67 0.62
N ILE A 32 -5.69 -30.40 0.25
CA ILE A 32 -5.49 -29.87 -1.13
C ILE A 32 -6.62 -30.27 -2.07
N LYS A 33 -7.66 -29.44 -2.16
CA LYS A 33 -8.64 -29.58 -3.22
C LYS A 33 -8.02 -29.11 -4.53
N ALA A 34 -7.66 -30.06 -5.36
CA ALA A 34 -7.31 -29.82 -6.74
C ALA A 34 -8.49 -30.22 -7.62
N ASP A 35 -9.20 -29.23 -8.16
CA ASP A 35 -10.13 -29.47 -9.25
C ASP A 35 -9.26 -29.70 -10.50
N ASN A 36 -9.03 -30.97 -10.83
CA ASN A 36 -8.09 -31.38 -11.87
C ASN A 36 -8.78 -32.05 -13.03
N SER A 37 -8.57 -31.53 -14.24
CA SER A 37 -8.96 -32.19 -15.47
C SER A 37 -7.98 -33.28 -15.91
N SER A 38 -6.74 -33.34 -15.39
CA SER A 38 -5.78 -34.34 -15.88
C SER A 38 -4.55 -34.71 -15.01
N ASN A 39 -4.63 -34.68 -13.66
CA ASN A 39 -3.79 -35.46 -12.69
C ASN A 39 -3.35 -34.72 -11.39
N LEU A 40 -4.25 -34.55 -10.43
CA LEU A 40 -3.92 -34.40 -9.00
C LEU A 40 -4.99 -35.16 -8.23
N ARG A 41 -4.94 -36.48 -8.39
CA ARG A 41 -5.84 -37.48 -7.81
C ARG A 41 -7.32 -37.26 -8.21
N THR A 42 -8.10 -38.33 -8.16
CA THR A 42 -9.53 -38.30 -8.44
C THR A 42 -10.22 -37.27 -7.54
N ALA A 43 -11.19 -36.53 -8.09
CA ALA A 43 -12.01 -35.58 -7.34
C ALA A 43 -12.40 -36.16 -5.96
N GLY A 44 -12.01 -35.48 -4.88
CA GLY A 44 -12.28 -35.92 -3.51
C GLY A 44 -11.19 -36.76 -2.85
N THR A 45 -9.99 -36.87 -3.43
CA THR A 45 -8.84 -37.53 -2.76
C THR A 45 -7.77 -36.51 -2.42
N TYR A 46 -7.38 -36.53 -1.16
CA TYR A 46 -6.49 -35.56 -0.57
C TYR A 46 -5.02 -36.05 -0.51
N ALA A 47 -4.02 -35.17 -0.70
CA ALA A 47 -2.59 -35.53 -0.62
C ALA A 47 -2.02 -35.33 0.79
N ALA A 48 -1.51 -36.33 1.52
CA ALA A 48 -1.09 -36.27 2.96
C ALA A 48 -0.30 -35.01 3.41
N PRO A 49 -0.26 -34.64 4.71
CA PRO A 49 0.40 -33.41 5.16
C PRO A 49 1.88 -33.42 4.77
N ASN A 50 2.35 -32.34 4.16
CA ASN A 50 3.72 -32.22 3.63
C ASN A 50 4.05 -33.19 2.47
N GLU A 51 3.05 -33.82 1.85
CA GLU A 51 3.22 -34.56 0.60
C GLU A 51 3.53 -33.58 -0.53
N THR A 52 4.60 -33.86 -1.29
CA THR A 52 4.99 -33.03 -2.43
C THR A 52 3.87 -33.04 -3.47
N VAL A 53 3.31 -31.86 -3.78
CA VAL A 53 2.43 -31.69 -4.93
C VAL A 53 3.26 -31.83 -6.20
N ASN A 54 3.11 -32.95 -6.90
CA ASN A 54 3.86 -33.23 -8.12
C ASN A 54 3.00 -32.93 -9.36
N ASN A 55 3.54 -32.11 -10.25
CA ASN A 55 3.10 -31.95 -11.64
C ASN A 55 1.64 -31.48 -11.89
N PRO A 56 1.13 -30.43 -11.19
CA PRO A 56 -0.09 -29.78 -11.64
C PRO A 56 0.07 -29.19 -13.05
N SER A 57 -1.05 -29.10 -13.73
CA SER A 57 -1.23 -28.46 -15.02
C SER A 57 -1.87 -27.09 -14.87
N SER A 58 -1.83 -26.29 -15.94
CA SER A 58 -2.46 -24.97 -15.99
C SER A 58 -3.99 -24.96 -15.85
N SER A 59 -4.65 -26.12 -15.78
CA SER A 59 -6.09 -26.23 -15.54
C SER A 59 -6.42 -26.38 -14.05
N ASP A 60 -5.42 -26.69 -13.24
CA ASP A 60 -5.60 -27.19 -11.89
C ASP A 60 -5.57 -26.06 -10.86
N ARG A 61 -6.37 -26.15 -9.80
CA ARG A 61 -6.29 -25.21 -8.67
C ARG A 61 -5.60 -25.88 -7.49
N ILE A 62 -4.80 -25.14 -6.73
CA ILE A 62 -4.20 -25.62 -5.48
C ILE A 62 -4.87 -24.86 -4.34
N ILE A 63 -5.59 -25.56 -3.46
CA ILE A 63 -6.39 -24.94 -2.39
C ILE A 63 -5.82 -25.31 -1.01
N PHE A 64 -5.57 -24.30 -0.18
CA PHE A 64 -5.16 -24.42 1.22
C PHE A 64 -6.34 -24.10 2.14
N ASN A 65 -6.95 -25.12 2.73
CA ASN A 65 -8.18 -25.01 3.54
C ASN A 65 -8.20 -25.95 4.76
N ASN A 66 -7.02 -26.23 5.34
CA ASN A 66 -6.90 -27.20 6.43
C ASN A 66 -6.11 -26.65 7.62
N VAL A 67 -6.55 -27.01 8.82
CA VAL A 67 -5.96 -26.61 10.11
C VAL A 67 -4.76 -27.50 10.45
N PHE A 68 -3.63 -27.33 9.75
CA PHE A 68 -2.38 -28.01 10.12
C PHE A 68 -1.72 -27.32 11.33
N ALA A 69 -0.92 -28.05 12.11
CA ALA A 69 -0.11 -27.51 13.21
C ALA A 69 1.16 -26.73 12.74
N ASN A 70 1.54 -26.87 11.46
CA ASN A 70 2.50 -26.00 10.75
C ASN A 70 2.17 -26.03 9.24
N THR A 71 2.28 -24.91 8.52
CA THR A 71 1.86 -24.78 7.10
C THR A 71 3.00 -24.31 6.20
N THR A 72 4.14 -25.02 6.23
CA THR A 72 5.16 -24.83 5.19
C THR A 72 4.91 -25.84 4.08
N ALA A 73 4.48 -25.38 2.91
CA ALA A 73 4.38 -26.20 1.71
C ALA A 73 5.63 -25.96 0.85
N SER A 74 6.53 -26.93 0.83
CA SER A 74 7.64 -26.98 -0.13
C SER A 74 7.17 -27.77 -1.35
N ILE A 75 7.13 -27.13 -2.53
CA ILE A 75 6.59 -27.71 -3.75
C ILE A 75 7.72 -27.83 -4.79
N ASN A 76 7.91 -29.04 -5.31
CA ASN A 76 8.77 -29.54 -6.40
C ASN A 76 10.03 -28.73 -6.81
N THR A 77 11.16 -29.43 -6.96
CA THR A 77 12.48 -28.89 -7.31
C THR A 77 12.62 -28.36 -8.75
N GLY A 78 11.60 -28.49 -9.62
CA GLY A 78 11.60 -28.01 -11.01
C GLY A 78 10.67 -26.83 -11.32
N GLY A 79 9.87 -26.38 -10.37
CA GLY A 79 8.84 -25.34 -10.56
C GLY A 79 7.40 -25.86 -10.50
N LEU A 80 6.45 -24.94 -10.55
CA LEU A 80 5.03 -25.22 -10.35
C LEU A 80 4.20 -24.53 -11.42
N THR A 81 3.29 -25.25 -12.10
CA THR A 81 2.31 -24.64 -13.01
C THR A 81 0.91 -25.03 -12.56
N ALA A 82 0.05 -24.05 -12.32
CA ALA A 82 -1.35 -24.26 -11.96
C ALA A 82 -2.23 -23.18 -12.59
N ASN A 83 -3.54 -23.37 -12.60
CA ASN A 83 -4.50 -22.29 -12.84
C ASN A 83 -4.54 -21.32 -11.66
N ALA A 84 -4.63 -21.84 -10.43
CA ALA A 84 -4.80 -21.01 -9.24
C ALA A 84 -4.03 -21.53 -8.04
N ILE A 85 -3.62 -20.61 -7.17
CA ILE A 85 -3.39 -20.89 -5.74
C ILE A 85 -4.49 -20.18 -4.95
N VAL A 86 -5.12 -20.89 -4.03
CA VAL A 86 -6.25 -20.41 -3.24
C VAL A 86 -5.97 -20.64 -1.76
N ILE A 87 -6.09 -19.60 -0.95
CA ILE A 87 -6.04 -19.68 0.51
C ILE A 87 -7.44 -19.43 1.05
N GLN A 88 -7.97 -20.40 1.80
CA GLN A 88 -9.31 -20.33 2.36
C GLN A 88 -9.26 -20.34 3.88
N ASP A 89 -9.03 -21.50 4.49
CA ASP A 89 -8.96 -21.60 5.96
C ASP A 89 -7.83 -22.51 6.42
N PRO A 90 -6.56 -22.14 6.16
CA PRO A 90 -5.46 -22.87 6.75
C PRO A 90 -5.36 -22.56 8.26
N GLY A 91 -4.87 -23.50 9.06
CA GLY A 91 -4.72 -23.29 10.52
C GLY A 91 -3.63 -22.29 10.91
N HIS A 92 -2.70 -22.02 9.99
CA HIS A 92 -1.57 -21.12 10.16
C HIS A 92 -1.20 -20.47 8.82
N ASP A 93 -0.29 -19.50 8.88
CA ASP A 93 0.25 -18.81 7.70
C ASP A 93 0.91 -19.78 6.72
N VAL A 94 0.53 -19.69 5.45
CA VAL A 94 1.06 -20.57 4.40
C VAL A 94 2.37 -19.99 3.89
N LYS A 95 3.41 -20.83 3.88
CA LYS A 95 4.69 -20.52 3.21
C LYS A 95 4.85 -21.45 2.03
N LEU A 96 4.86 -20.87 0.83
CA LEU A 96 5.12 -21.57 -0.41
C LEU A 96 6.57 -21.35 -0.84
N SER A 97 7.32 -22.44 -0.93
CA SER A 97 8.65 -22.43 -1.55
C SER A 97 8.65 -23.32 -2.78
N THR A 98 9.14 -22.81 -3.92
CA THR A 98 9.27 -23.58 -5.16
C THR A 98 10.73 -23.71 -5.56
N GLY A 99 11.15 -24.89 -6.04
CA GLY A 99 12.50 -25.09 -6.58
C GLY A 99 12.66 -24.66 -8.04
N GLY A 100 11.63 -24.02 -8.62
CA GLY A 100 11.62 -23.45 -9.97
C GLY A 100 10.57 -22.33 -10.04
N SER A 101 10.26 -21.83 -11.25
CA SER A 101 9.27 -20.77 -11.41
C SER A 101 7.87 -21.24 -11.01
N LEU A 102 7.11 -20.39 -10.33
CA LEU A 102 5.68 -20.56 -10.07
C LEU A 102 4.90 -19.91 -11.22
N THR A 103 4.05 -20.63 -11.93
CA THR A 103 3.21 -20.10 -13.02
C THR A 103 1.74 -20.33 -12.70
N ILE A 104 0.98 -19.27 -12.48
CA ILE A 104 -0.43 -19.31 -12.07
C ILE A 104 -1.25 -18.24 -12.76
N ALA A 105 -2.52 -18.50 -13.07
CA ALA A 105 -3.40 -17.45 -13.57
C ALA A 105 -4.00 -16.60 -12.46
N THR A 106 -4.26 -17.20 -11.30
CA THR A 106 -4.88 -16.50 -10.17
C THR A 106 -4.22 -16.84 -8.83
N LEU A 107 -4.13 -15.82 -7.99
CA LEU A 107 -3.79 -15.95 -6.58
C LEU A 107 -4.96 -15.42 -5.74
N ASP A 108 -5.66 -16.32 -5.08
CA ASP A 108 -6.96 -16.05 -4.46
C ASP A 108 -6.90 -16.22 -2.94
N LEU A 109 -6.82 -15.11 -2.23
CA LEU A 109 -6.91 -15.02 -0.76
C LEU A 109 -8.21 -14.32 -0.36
N SER A 110 -9.25 -14.33 -1.20
CA SER A 110 -10.52 -13.65 -0.93
C SER A 110 -11.27 -14.23 0.28
N ALA A 111 -11.08 -15.52 0.54
CA ALA A 111 -11.66 -16.23 1.68
C ALA A 111 -10.65 -16.52 2.81
N ALA A 112 -9.40 -16.07 2.66
CA ALA A 112 -8.30 -16.45 3.54
C ALA A 112 -8.55 -16.08 5.02
N THR A 113 -8.16 -16.97 5.92
CA THR A 113 -8.05 -16.70 7.37
C THR A 113 -6.62 -16.43 7.82
N GLN A 114 -5.63 -16.80 7.00
CA GLN A 114 -4.20 -16.63 7.29
C GLN A 114 -3.42 -16.04 6.12
N ASN A 115 -2.20 -15.61 6.40
CA ASN A 115 -1.30 -14.99 5.42
C ASN A 115 -0.70 -16.01 4.44
N LEU A 116 -0.21 -15.51 3.31
CA LEU A 116 0.60 -16.28 2.37
C LEU A 116 1.95 -15.59 2.16
N THR A 117 3.02 -16.36 2.23
CA THR A 117 4.36 -15.94 1.77
C THR A 117 4.84 -16.85 0.65
N ILE A 118 5.29 -16.28 -0.46
CA ILE A 118 5.87 -17.00 -1.59
C ILE A 118 7.38 -16.69 -1.66
N ASN A 119 8.21 -17.75 -1.61
CA ASN A 119 9.67 -17.71 -1.68
C ASN A 119 10.18 -18.69 -2.76
N SER A 120 10.36 -18.26 -4.00
CA SER A 120 10.77 -19.16 -5.09
C SER A 120 12.27 -19.24 -5.34
N GLY A 121 13.14 -19.16 -4.31
CA GLY A 121 14.56 -19.53 -4.42
C GLY A 121 15.39 -18.91 -5.57
N GLY A 122 15.05 -17.69 -6.03
CA GLY A 122 15.68 -17.02 -7.18
C GLY A 122 14.91 -17.15 -8.51
N PHE A 123 13.88 -17.99 -8.56
CA PHE A 123 12.93 -18.08 -9.66
C PHE A 123 11.78 -17.10 -9.51
N ALA A 124 10.99 -16.93 -10.57
CA ALA A 124 9.89 -15.97 -10.61
C ALA A 124 8.52 -16.57 -10.26
N THR A 125 7.63 -15.70 -9.79
CA THR A 125 6.17 -15.88 -9.82
C THR A 125 5.62 -15.25 -11.10
N ARG A 126 5.05 -16.07 -11.97
CA ARG A 126 4.60 -15.75 -13.32
C ARG A 126 3.08 -15.81 -13.35
N MET A 127 2.45 -14.68 -13.60
CA MET A 127 1.00 -14.56 -13.74
C MET A 127 0.58 -14.89 -15.17
N SER A 128 -0.22 -15.94 -15.40
CA SER A 128 -0.63 -16.45 -16.70
C SER A 128 -2.13 -16.24 -16.96
N GLY A 129 -2.62 -16.68 -18.13
CA GLY A 129 -4.02 -16.52 -18.52
C GLY A 129 -4.34 -15.14 -19.11
N ALA A 130 -5.59 -14.98 -19.55
CA ALA A 130 -6.05 -13.77 -20.26
C ALA A 130 -6.32 -12.57 -19.32
N ALA A 131 -6.66 -12.84 -18.06
CA ALA A 131 -6.93 -11.83 -17.04
C ALA A 131 -6.30 -12.25 -15.71
N PRO A 132 -4.97 -12.23 -15.60
CA PRO A 132 -4.30 -12.64 -14.37
C PRO A 132 -4.69 -11.75 -13.20
N SER A 133 -4.96 -12.36 -12.05
CA SER A 133 -5.43 -11.61 -10.87
C SER A 133 -4.85 -12.09 -9.55
N VAL A 134 -4.66 -11.13 -8.64
CA VAL A 134 -4.32 -11.35 -7.23
C VAL A 134 -5.42 -10.71 -6.40
N THR A 135 -6.07 -11.46 -5.52
CA THR A 135 -7.12 -10.96 -4.61
C THR A 135 -6.74 -11.24 -3.17
N VAL A 136 -6.72 -10.21 -2.31
CA VAL A 136 -6.40 -10.37 -0.88
C VAL A 136 -7.48 -9.75 -0.01
N LYS A 137 -8.02 -10.54 0.93
CA LYS A 137 -9.05 -10.08 1.88
C LYS A 137 -8.49 -9.11 2.92
N SER A 138 -9.33 -8.19 3.41
CA SER A 138 -8.99 -7.32 4.55
C SER A 138 -8.42 -8.12 5.75
N GLY A 139 -7.40 -7.58 6.39
CA GLY A 139 -6.68 -8.22 7.50
C GLY A 139 -5.68 -9.31 7.09
N ILE A 140 -5.66 -9.71 5.83
CA ILE A 140 -4.72 -10.71 5.30
C ILE A 140 -3.57 -10.03 4.57
N THR A 141 -2.38 -10.59 4.74
CA THR A 141 -1.17 -10.19 4.03
C THR A 141 -0.72 -11.29 3.06
N LEU A 142 -0.49 -10.89 1.81
CA LEU A 142 0.27 -11.63 0.83
C LEU A 142 1.67 -11.03 0.72
N THR A 143 2.70 -11.87 0.81
CA THR A 143 4.09 -11.47 0.56
C THR A 143 4.69 -12.30 -0.57
N ILE A 144 5.20 -11.65 -1.61
CA ILE A 144 5.89 -12.26 -2.74
C ILE A 144 7.35 -11.80 -2.72
N ASN A 145 8.27 -12.69 -2.37
CA ASN A 145 9.70 -12.41 -2.28
C ASN A 145 10.48 -12.75 -3.55
N SER A 146 9.77 -13.01 -4.65
CA SER A 146 10.36 -13.38 -5.94
C SER A 146 10.01 -12.39 -7.03
N ALA A 147 10.79 -12.45 -8.13
CA ALA A 147 10.46 -11.68 -9.32
C ALA A 147 9.01 -11.97 -9.75
N PHE A 148 8.29 -10.95 -10.18
CA PHE A 148 6.85 -11.03 -10.43
C PHE A 148 6.50 -10.42 -11.79
N TYR A 149 5.88 -11.17 -12.70
CA TYR A 149 5.59 -10.65 -14.04
C TYR A 149 4.47 -11.41 -14.75
N SER A 150 3.96 -10.82 -15.83
CA SER A 150 2.99 -11.46 -16.73
C SER A 150 3.69 -12.45 -17.64
N ASN A 151 3.15 -13.66 -17.75
CA ASN A 151 3.77 -14.73 -18.51
C ASN A 151 3.61 -14.58 -20.04
N ASN A 152 2.56 -13.89 -20.50
CA ASN A 152 2.18 -13.86 -21.91
C ASN A 152 1.83 -12.44 -22.40
N SER A 153 2.47 -11.41 -21.83
CA SER A 153 2.04 -10.00 -21.95
C SER A 153 0.63 -9.78 -21.40
N GLY A 154 0.42 -8.68 -20.69
CA GLY A 154 -0.92 -8.32 -20.22
C GLY A 154 -0.95 -7.68 -18.85
N THR A 155 -2.18 -7.41 -18.41
CA THR A 155 -2.45 -6.68 -17.17
C THR A 155 -2.68 -7.66 -16.04
N ILE A 156 -1.82 -7.59 -15.03
CA ILE A 156 -2.04 -8.23 -13.74
C ILE A 156 -2.90 -7.29 -12.90
N THR A 157 -4.07 -7.79 -12.49
CA THR A 157 -5.00 -7.02 -11.65
C THR A 157 -4.85 -7.42 -10.18
N LEU A 158 -4.49 -6.47 -9.33
CA LEU A 158 -4.42 -6.61 -7.88
C LEU A 158 -5.66 -5.98 -7.25
N THR A 159 -6.42 -6.78 -6.52
CA THR A 159 -7.72 -6.42 -5.93
C THR A 159 -7.87 -6.95 -4.50
N GLY A 160 -9.03 -6.66 -3.90
CA GLY A 160 -9.33 -6.92 -2.49
C GLY A 160 -8.84 -5.80 -1.55
N ASP A 161 -9.16 -5.98 -0.28
CA ASP A 161 -9.03 -4.97 0.77
C ASP A 161 -7.84 -5.24 1.72
N GLY A 162 -7.06 -6.28 1.45
CA GLY A 162 -5.89 -6.68 2.24
C GLY A 162 -4.58 -6.04 1.79
N THR A 163 -3.48 -6.56 2.31
CA THR A 163 -2.13 -6.08 2.02
C THR A 163 -1.42 -7.03 1.06
N THR A 164 -0.88 -6.51 -0.03
CA THR A 164 0.00 -7.23 -0.96
C THR A 164 1.37 -6.57 -0.99
N ASN A 165 2.39 -7.30 -0.55
CA ASN A 165 3.79 -6.87 -0.62
C ASN A 165 4.50 -7.65 -1.73
N ILE A 166 4.97 -6.94 -2.75
CA ILE A 166 5.82 -7.51 -3.80
C ILE A 166 7.24 -6.99 -3.55
N ASN A 167 8.05 -7.84 -2.95
CA ASN A 167 9.42 -7.52 -2.58
C ASN A 167 10.43 -7.84 -3.69
N GLY A 168 10.10 -8.78 -4.57
CA GLY A 168 10.90 -9.03 -5.76
C GLY A 168 10.68 -7.98 -6.84
N VAL A 169 11.53 -8.03 -7.87
CA VAL A 169 11.46 -7.16 -9.04
C VAL A 169 10.22 -7.49 -9.88
N ILE A 170 9.41 -6.49 -10.18
CA ILE A 170 8.39 -6.57 -11.23
C ILE A 170 9.05 -6.23 -12.58
N SER A 171 8.92 -7.11 -13.58
CA SER A 171 9.56 -6.95 -14.90
C SER A 171 8.65 -7.41 -16.04
N ASP A 172 9.09 -7.31 -17.30
CA ASP A 172 8.31 -7.77 -18.46
C ASP A 172 8.44 -9.27 -18.75
N GLY A 173 9.27 -10.04 -18.05
CA GLY A 173 9.43 -11.48 -18.35
C GLY A 173 9.60 -11.76 -19.85
N THR A 174 8.65 -12.50 -20.43
CA THR A 174 8.57 -12.82 -21.88
C THR A 174 7.70 -11.87 -22.72
N GLY A 175 7.00 -10.92 -22.10
CA GLY A 175 6.17 -9.92 -22.78
C GLY A 175 5.59 -8.88 -21.82
N THR A 176 5.29 -7.68 -22.31
CA THR A 176 4.96 -6.50 -21.47
C THR A 176 4.05 -6.78 -20.29
N THR A 177 4.53 -6.51 -19.08
CA THR A 177 3.74 -6.57 -17.85
C THR A 177 3.09 -5.22 -17.60
N LYS A 178 1.76 -5.21 -17.43
CA LYS A 178 1.00 -4.05 -16.94
C LYS A 178 0.45 -4.35 -15.56
N ILE A 179 0.30 -3.33 -14.73
CA ILE A 179 -0.23 -3.46 -13.37
C ILE A 179 -1.52 -2.65 -13.25
N THR A 180 -2.57 -3.25 -12.70
CA THR A 180 -3.79 -2.53 -12.28
C THR A 180 -4.09 -2.81 -10.83
N LYS A 181 -4.08 -1.76 -10.00
CA LYS A 181 -4.47 -1.81 -8.59
C LYS A 181 -5.90 -1.27 -8.45
N SER A 182 -6.84 -2.15 -8.08
CA SER A 182 -8.28 -1.87 -8.16
C SER A 182 -9.10 -2.17 -6.89
N GLY A 183 -8.54 -2.90 -5.93
CA GLY A 183 -9.18 -3.12 -4.62
C GLY A 183 -8.84 -2.04 -3.60
N ASN A 184 -9.55 -1.94 -2.47
CA ASN A 184 -9.31 -0.87 -1.48
C ASN A 184 -8.07 -1.09 -0.62
N GLY A 185 -7.43 -2.26 -0.72
CA GLY A 185 -6.26 -2.62 0.06
C GLY A 185 -4.99 -1.87 -0.31
N VAL A 186 -3.85 -2.34 0.20
CA VAL A 186 -2.54 -1.74 -0.06
C VAL A 186 -1.70 -2.67 -0.93
N LEU A 187 -1.10 -2.12 -1.99
CA LEU A 187 -0.04 -2.76 -2.75
C LEU A 187 1.27 -2.03 -2.48
N THR A 188 2.25 -2.72 -1.91
CA THR A 188 3.60 -2.18 -1.69
C THR A 188 4.59 -2.86 -2.60
N THR A 189 5.38 -2.08 -3.33
CA THR A 189 6.50 -2.58 -4.14
C THR A 189 7.82 -2.07 -3.58
N THR A 190 8.74 -2.95 -3.22
CA THR A 190 10.05 -2.58 -2.63
C THR A 190 11.23 -2.93 -3.53
N GLY A 191 11.03 -3.75 -4.57
CA GLY A 191 12.06 -4.08 -5.55
C GLY A 191 12.42 -2.93 -6.50
N SER A 192 13.50 -3.13 -7.27
CA SER A 192 13.86 -2.26 -8.40
C SER A 192 13.14 -2.72 -9.66
N ASN A 193 11.92 -2.25 -9.84
CA ASN A 193 11.02 -2.65 -10.92
C ASN A 193 11.46 -2.09 -12.28
N THR A 194 11.20 -2.84 -13.36
CA THR A 194 11.65 -2.52 -14.73
C THR A 194 10.62 -2.85 -15.81
N TYR A 195 9.37 -3.15 -15.46
CA TYR A 195 8.33 -3.42 -16.45
C TYR A 195 7.96 -2.14 -17.21
N VAL A 196 7.64 -2.27 -18.49
CA VAL A 196 7.39 -1.09 -19.37
C VAL A 196 5.92 -0.82 -19.60
N GLY A 197 5.03 -1.70 -19.11
CA GLY A 197 3.60 -1.51 -19.23
C GLY A 197 3.06 -0.46 -18.26
N GLN A 198 1.99 0.23 -18.68
CA GLN A 198 1.31 1.22 -17.84
C GLN A 198 0.85 0.62 -16.49
N THR A 199 1.00 1.42 -15.44
CA THR A 199 0.42 1.19 -14.12
C THR A 199 -0.85 2.01 -13.96
N THR A 200 -1.96 1.34 -13.65
CA THR A 200 -3.24 1.98 -13.33
C THR A 200 -3.57 1.77 -11.85
N VAL A 201 -3.97 2.83 -11.16
CA VAL A 201 -4.45 2.78 -9.78
C VAL A 201 -5.87 3.33 -9.74
N SER A 202 -6.85 2.46 -9.66
CA SER A 202 -8.28 2.83 -9.65
C SER A 202 -8.91 2.82 -8.26
N SER A 203 -8.32 2.12 -7.29
CA SER A 203 -8.72 2.19 -5.88
C SER A 203 -7.61 1.75 -4.92
N GLY A 204 -7.80 2.04 -3.63
CA GLY A 204 -6.87 1.77 -2.54
C GLY A 204 -5.53 2.45 -2.73
N THR A 205 -4.47 1.86 -2.16
CA THR A 205 -3.14 2.48 -2.15
C THR A 205 -2.12 1.67 -2.93
N LEU A 206 -1.32 2.34 -3.76
CA LEU A 206 -0.06 1.84 -4.31
C LEU A 206 1.10 2.59 -3.67
N LEU A 207 1.94 1.88 -2.91
CA LEU A 207 3.17 2.40 -2.32
C LEU A 207 4.38 1.93 -3.12
N ILE A 208 5.11 2.89 -3.71
CA ILE A 208 6.41 2.66 -4.33
C ILE A 208 7.48 2.93 -3.28
N ASN A 209 8.02 1.89 -2.65
CA ASN A 209 9.07 1.98 -1.62
C ASN A 209 10.42 1.43 -2.11
N GLY A 210 10.51 1.09 -3.39
CA GLY A 210 11.73 0.72 -4.09
C GLY A 210 12.02 1.71 -5.22
N THR A 211 12.36 1.19 -6.40
CA THR A 211 12.44 2.02 -7.61
C THR A 211 11.56 1.43 -8.70
N HIS A 212 11.08 2.27 -9.61
CA HIS A 212 10.55 1.84 -10.88
C HIS A 212 11.19 2.64 -12.00
N THR A 213 11.98 1.96 -12.83
CA THR A 213 12.66 2.58 -13.97
C THR A 213 12.16 1.97 -15.27
N MET A 214 11.55 2.79 -16.13
CA MET A 214 11.15 2.37 -17.49
C MET A 214 12.21 2.83 -18.48
N SER A 215 13.06 1.90 -18.94
CA SER A 215 14.18 2.20 -19.84
C SER A 215 13.85 2.09 -21.33
N SER A 216 12.67 1.54 -21.67
CA SER A 216 12.19 1.39 -23.05
C SER A 216 10.67 1.34 -23.05
N GLY A 217 10.03 1.54 -24.20
CA GLY A 217 8.58 1.41 -24.33
C GLY A 217 7.99 2.31 -25.42
N THR A 218 6.89 1.87 -26.01
CA THR A 218 6.05 2.70 -26.88
C THR A 218 5.40 3.82 -26.06
N THR A 219 5.41 5.03 -26.61
CA THR A 219 5.04 6.33 -26.03
C THR A 219 3.60 6.45 -25.53
N SER A 220 3.19 5.66 -24.53
CA SER A 220 2.04 6.06 -23.72
C SER A 220 2.44 7.36 -23.04
N ALA A 221 1.74 8.46 -23.35
CA ALA A 221 2.01 9.77 -22.75
C ALA A 221 1.96 9.72 -21.21
N THR A 222 1.24 8.73 -20.67
CA THR A 222 1.08 8.48 -19.25
C THR A 222 1.47 7.05 -18.92
N ALA A 223 2.54 6.86 -18.15
CA ALA A 223 2.98 5.55 -17.67
C ALA A 223 2.33 5.16 -16.34
N TYR A 224 1.89 6.15 -15.54
CA TYR A 224 1.10 5.97 -14.34
C TYR A 224 -0.22 6.73 -14.44
N ASN A 225 -1.34 6.01 -14.38
CA ASN A 225 -2.68 6.58 -14.44
C ASN A 225 -3.43 6.29 -13.13
N VAL A 226 -3.53 7.28 -12.25
CA VAL A 226 -4.26 7.17 -10.98
C VAL A 226 -5.65 7.76 -11.19
N THR A 227 -6.70 6.97 -11.04
CA THR A 227 -8.08 7.35 -11.41
C THR A 227 -9.04 7.45 -10.22
N GLY A 228 -8.58 7.14 -9.01
CA GLY A 228 -9.41 7.17 -7.80
C GLY A 228 -8.78 6.57 -6.54
N GLY A 229 -7.53 6.08 -6.61
CA GLY A 229 -6.77 5.60 -5.45
C GLY A 229 -5.65 6.57 -5.03
N ILE A 230 -4.80 6.09 -4.13
CA ILE A 230 -3.61 6.80 -3.64
C ILE A 230 -2.37 6.23 -4.34
N LEU A 231 -1.57 7.09 -4.95
CA LEU A 231 -0.18 6.81 -5.26
C LEU A 231 0.69 7.41 -4.16
N GLY A 232 1.57 6.62 -3.57
CA GLY A 232 2.50 7.14 -2.58
C GLY A 232 3.72 6.26 -2.39
N GLY A 233 4.31 6.32 -1.20
CA GLY A 233 5.53 5.61 -0.84
C GLY A 233 6.73 6.54 -0.79
N THR A 234 7.91 5.94 -0.74
CA THR A 234 9.15 6.60 -0.35
C THR A 234 10.31 6.35 -1.30
N GLY A 235 9.97 5.72 -2.42
CA GLY A 235 10.88 5.32 -3.47
C GLY A 235 10.97 6.33 -4.60
N SER A 236 11.30 5.82 -5.78
CA SER A 236 11.44 6.64 -6.99
C SER A 236 10.75 6.05 -8.21
N ILE A 237 10.09 6.91 -8.98
CA ILE A 237 9.55 6.62 -10.31
C ILE A 237 10.40 7.37 -11.35
N ASN A 238 11.17 6.62 -12.13
CA ASN A 238 12.04 7.13 -13.18
C ASN A 238 11.54 6.74 -14.57
N LEU A 239 10.97 7.72 -15.26
CA LEU A 239 10.42 7.65 -16.62
C LEU A 239 11.23 8.52 -17.60
N SER A 240 12.37 9.07 -17.16
CA SER A 240 13.14 10.06 -17.92
C SER A 240 13.66 9.52 -19.26
N ALA A 241 13.97 8.23 -19.34
CA ALA A 241 14.40 7.59 -20.58
C ALA A 241 13.30 7.54 -21.66
N ILE A 242 12.02 7.61 -21.27
CA ILE A 242 10.88 7.52 -22.16
C ILE A 242 10.03 8.80 -22.22
N ASN A 243 10.41 9.84 -21.46
CA ASN A 243 9.72 11.13 -21.40
C ASN A 243 8.20 11.02 -21.14
N SER A 244 7.81 10.08 -20.27
CA SER A 244 6.40 9.81 -19.95
C SER A 244 5.99 10.43 -18.62
N GLY A 245 4.69 10.66 -18.45
CA GLY A 245 4.12 11.32 -17.29
C GLY A 245 3.41 10.40 -16.30
N VAL A 246 3.00 11.03 -15.21
CA VAL A 246 2.09 10.52 -14.19
C VAL A 246 0.85 11.40 -14.23
N THR A 247 -0.34 10.80 -14.29
CA THR A 247 -1.61 11.54 -14.29
C THR A 247 -2.42 11.16 -13.08
N LEU A 248 -2.88 12.17 -12.33
CA LEU A 248 -3.83 12.05 -11.25
C LEU A 248 -5.20 12.54 -11.73
N GLY A 249 -6.13 11.61 -11.87
CA GLY A 249 -7.53 11.84 -12.24
C GLY A 249 -8.38 12.33 -11.06
N SER A 250 -9.65 12.59 -11.32
CA SER A 250 -10.59 13.01 -10.28
C SER A 250 -10.68 11.97 -9.15
N GLY A 251 -10.57 12.42 -7.91
CA GLY A 251 -10.57 11.55 -6.71
C GLY A 251 -9.26 10.79 -6.48
N ALA A 252 -8.26 10.93 -7.35
CA ALA A 252 -6.92 10.42 -7.10
C ALA A 252 -6.24 11.23 -6.00
N LYS A 253 -5.38 10.56 -5.24
CA LYS A 253 -4.53 11.17 -4.23
C LYS A 253 -3.06 10.86 -4.47
N LEU A 254 -2.21 11.80 -4.08
CA LEU A 254 -0.76 11.65 -4.02
C LEU A 254 -0.33 11.85 -2.57
N ALA A 255 0.41 10.90 -2.04
CA ALA A 255 1.00 10.96 -0.71
C ALA A 255 2.52 10.80 -0.81
N ALA A 256 3.28 11.73 -0.25
CA ALA A 256 4.67 11.43 0.13
C ALA A 256 4.62 10.56 1.40
N GLY A 257 5.57 9.64 1.59
CA GLY A 257 5.53 8.75 2.74
C GLY A 257 4.64 7.52 2.57
N GLY A 258 4.69 6.62 3.56
CA GLY A 258 3.79 5.47 3.66
C GLY A 258 2.44 5.89 4.26
N SER A 259 1.36 5.18 3.88
CA SER A 259 0.05 5.42 4.53
C SER A 259 0.07 4.99 6.00
N GLY A 260 0.30 5.94 6.91
CA GLY A 260 0.05 5.77 8.35
C GLY A 260 1.24 5.27 9.20
N GLY A 261 2.48 5.61 8.88
CA GLY A 261 3.66 5.33 9.72
C GLY A 261 4.50 6.58 9.97
N ALA A 262 5.06 6.72 11.18
CA ALA A 262 5.89 7.86 11.62
C ALA A 262 7.27 7.99 10.92
N SER A 263 7.38 7.53 9.69
CA SER A 263 8.55 7.66 8.83
C SER A 263 8.21 8.68 7.77
N VAL A 264 8.53 9.92 8.07
CA VAL A 264 8.54 11.00 7.11
C VAL A 264 9.57 10.70 6.02
N GLU A 265 9.17 10.68 4.77
CA GLU A 265 10.04 10.29 3.65
C GLU A 265 9.64 11.01 2.34
N SER A 266 10.55 11.08 1.37
CA SER A 266 10.27 11.66 0.06
C SER A 266 9.79 10.64 -0.96
N LEU A 267 8.83 11.00 -1.82
CA LEU A 267 8.57 10.29 -3.08
C LEU A 267 9.22 11.06 -4.24
N THR A 268 10.07 10.38 -5.01
CA THR A 268 10.84 11.01 -6.09
C THR A 268 10.31 10.65 -7.48
N PHE A 269 10.20 11.65 -8.34
CA PHE A 269 9.88 11.50 -9.77
C PHE A 269 11.05 12.00 -10.63
N ALA A 270 11.34 11.27 -11.70
CA ALA A 270 12.25 11.68 -12.76
C ALA A 270 11.55 11.45 -14.10
N LEU A 271 10.90 12.46 -14.67
CA LEU A 271 9.98 12.30 -15.79
C LEU A 271 10.55 12.71 -17.16
N GLY A 272 11.80 13.18 -17.20
CA GLY A 272 12.41 13.69 -18.43
C GLY A 272 11.66 14.94 -18.90
N THR A 273 11.03 14.90 -20.07
CA THR A 273 10.10 15.96 -20.52
C THR A 273 8.62 15.66 -20.23
N GLY A 274 8.33 14.56 -19.52
CA GLY A 274 6.99 14.22 -19.07
C GLY A 274 6.49 15.13 -17.95
N SER A 275 5.23 14.96 -17.56
CA SER A 275 4.59 15.77 -16.51
C SER A 275 3.99 14.90 -15.39
N LEU A 276 4.08 15.40 -14.16
CA LEU A 276 3.18 15.03 -13.07
C LEU A 276 1.95 15.93 -13.19
N ASN A 277 0.92 15.44 -13.89
CA ASN A 277 -0.31 16.18 -14.12
C ASN A 277 -1.31 15.92 -12.99
N THR A 278 -1.61 16.98 -12.24
CA THR A 278 -2.48 16.94 -11.06
C THR A 278 -3.84 17.59 -11.28
N THR A 279 -4.03 18.24 -12.43
CA THR A 279 -5.15 19.16 -12.71
C THR A 279 -6.54 18.55 -12.52
N ALA A 280 -6.73 17.27 -12.85
CA ALA A 280 -8.00 16.59 -12.67
C ALA A 280 -8.24 16.17 -11.21
N ALA A 281 -7.18 15.87 -10.44
CA ALA A 281 -7.28 15.52 -9.03
C ALA A 281 -7.67 16.73 -8.17
N ILE A 282 -7.17 17.93 -8.52
CA ILE A 282 -7.44 19.20 -7.82
C ILE A 282 -8.55 20.04 -8.47
N GLY A 283 -9.22 19.51 -9.50
CA GLY A 283 -10.20 20.28 -10.27
C GLY A 283 -11.54 20.52 -9.56
N ALA A 284 -11.79 19.83 -8.45
CA ALA A 284 -12.99 20.01 -7.62
C ALA A 284 -12.63 20.74 -6.32
N ALA A 285 -13.61 21.31 -5.63
CA ALA A 285 -13.37 21.95 -4.34
C ALA A 285 -13.07 20.92 -3.24
N ASN A 286 -12.14 21.23 -2.34
CA ASN A 286 -11.80 20.43 -1.17
C ASN A 286 -11.41 18.97 -1.50
N THR A 287 -10.56 18.76 -2.50
CA THR A 287 -10.26 17.41 -2.97
C THR A 287 -9.44 16.58 -1.99
N GLY A 288 -8.61 17.23 -1.14
CA GLY A 288 -7.61 16.54 -0.33
C GLY A 288 -6.73 15.60 -1.17
N ALA A 289 -6.45 16.00 -2.42
CA ALA A 289 -5.66 15.25 -3.39
C ALA A 289 -4.21 15.08 -2.95
N PHE A 290 -3.68 15.98 -2.12
CA PHE A 290 -2.31 15.94 -1.64
C PHE A 290 -2.28 15.64 -0.15
N VAL A 291 -1.80 14.45 0.22
CA VAL A 291 -1.70 14.00 1.61
C VAL A 291 -0.28 14.19 2.09
N PHE A 292 -0.09 14.94 3.18
CA PHE A 292 1.22 15.31 3.69
C PHE A 292 1.26 15.28 5.22
N GLU A 293 2.28 14.62 5.77
CA GLU A 293 2.65 14.70 7.16
C GLU A 293 3.66 15.81 7.44
N LEU A 294 3.39 16.65 8.46
CA LEU A 294 4.19 17.81 8.83
C LEU A 294 4.78 17.63 10.24
N GLY A 295 6.05 17.24 10.36
CA GLY A 295 6.81 17.28 11.61
C GLY A 295 7.63 18.58 11.75
N SER A 296 8.86 18.49 12.27
CA SER A 296 9.74 19.66 12.36
C SER A 296 10.14 20.16 10.96
N ASN A 297 10.23 21.46 10.75
CA ASN A 297 10.60 22.06 9.46
C ASN A 297 12.12 22.13 9.19
N LEU A 298 12.89 21.19 9.73
CA LEU A 298 14.36 21.25 9.67
C LEU A 298 14.93 20.62 8.41
N THR A 299 14.36 19.52 7.96
CA THR A 299 14.89 18.73 6.84
C THR A 299 13.73 18.21 5.98
N PRO A 300 13.49 18.82 4.80
CA PRO A 300 12.53 18.31 3.82
C PRO A 300 12.75 16.84 3.53
N GLY A 301 11.66 16.07 3.40
CA GLY A 301 11.74 14.65 3.05
C GLY A 301 12.27 13.73 4.15
N SER A 302 12.54 14.27 5.34
CA SER A 302 13.02 13.49 6.50
C SER A 302 12.30 13.85 7.79
N THR A 303 11.83 15.08 7.93
CA THR A 303 11.12 15.56 9.14
C THR A 303 9.73 16.13 8.87
N TYR A 304 9.44 16.48 7.61
CA TYR A 304 8.10 16.48 7.04
C TYR A 304 8.14 15.93 5.59
N ASP A 305 6.99 15.54 5.07
CA ASP A 305 6.85 14.89 3.77
C ASP A 305 7.20 15.82 2.61
N GLN A 306 7.81 15.25 1.56
CA GLN A 306 8.17 16.01 0.36
C GLN A 306 7.98 15.17 -0.91
N ILE A 307 7.43 15.78 -1.95
CA ILE A 307 7.47 15.27 -3.31
C ILE A 307 8.64 15.93 -4.04
N LEU A 308 9.54 15.12 -4.60
CA LEU A 308 10.70 15.60 -5.37
C LEU A 308 10.52 15.29 -6.85
N LEU A 309 10.67 16.28 -7.72
CA LEU A 309 10.70 16.13 -9.18
C LEU A 309 12.09 16.50 -9.70
N THR A 310 12.93 15.50 -9.90
CA THR A 310 14.30 15.68 -10.44
C THR A 310 14.36 15.95 -11.94
N SER A 311 13.26 15.73 -12.65
CA SER A 311 13.05 16.13 -14.04
C SER A 311 11.57 16.07 -14.40
N GLY A 312 11.18 16.82 -15.43
CA GLY A 312 9.80 16.98 -15.88
C GLY A 312 9.08 18.12 -15.19
N THR A 313 7.80 18.28 -15.51
CA THR A 313 7.01 19.41 -15.03
C THR A 313 5.90 18.95 -14.09
N LEU A 314 5.83 19.54 -12.89
CA LEU A 314 4.62 19.50 -12.07
C LEU A 314 3.59 20.44 -12.69
N ASP A 315 2.43 19.92 -13.09
CA ASP A 315 1.33 20.71 -13.64
C ASP A 315 0.19 20.79 -12.61
N ILE A 316 -0.01 22.00 -12.09
CA ILE A 316 -1.06 22.36 -11.12
C ILE A 316 -2.20 23.14 -11.78
N GLY A 317 -2.14 23.38 -13.09
CA GLY A 317 -3.12 24.17 -13.83
C GLY A 317 -3.20 25.63 -13.38
N THR A 318 -4.00 26.43 -14.09
CA THR A 318 -4.10 27.87 -13.85
C THR A 318 -5.23 28.20 -12.88
N GLY A 319 -4.90 28.63 -11.67
CA GLY A 319 -5.87 29.05 -10.67
C GLY A 319 -6.67 27.88 -10.07
N LEU A 320 -6.18 26.65 -10.21
CA LEU A 320 -6.86 25.45 -9.72
C LEU A 320 -6.44 25.08 -8.31
N LEU A 321 -5.13 25.07 -8.03
CA LEU A 321 -4.62 24.54 -6.76
C LEU A 321 -4.93 25.45 -5.58
N GLU A 322 -5.75 24.97 -4.66
CA GLU A 322 -6.12 25.66 -3.43
C GLU A 322 -5.60 24.92 -2.19
N ALA A 323 -5.59 25.60 -1.04
CA ALA A 323 -5.14 25.02 0.22
C ALA A 323 -6.03 23.87 0.70
N THR A 324 -7.29 23.84 0.25
CA THR A 324 -8.24 22.75 0.54
C THR A 324 -8.00 21.48 -0.27
N ASP A 325 -7.09 21.51 -1.26
CA ASP A 325 -6.67 20.30 -1.97
C ASP A 325 -5.60 19.52 -1.21
N PHE A 326 -5.15 20.05 -0.07
CA PHE A 326 -4.22 19.39 0.83
C PHE A 326 -4.94 18.80 2.04
N ASP A 327 -4.50 17.61 2.44
CA ASP A 327 -4.86 16.93 3.67
C ASP A 327 -3.58 16.83 4.52
N PHE A 328 -3.42 17.77 5.46
CA PHE A 328 -2.23 17.87 6.30
C PHE A 328 -2.43 17.15 7.64
N THR A 329 -1.49 16.29 8.00
CA THR A 329 -1.40 15.68 9.33
C THR A 329 -0.18 16.23 10.08
N THR A 330 -0.38 16.94 11.18
CA THR A 330 0.74 17.45 11.99
C THR A 330 1.33 16.36 12.88
N LEU A 331 2.65 16.22 12.91
CA LEU A 331 3.40 15.27 13.74
C LEU A 331 4.11 15.98 14.90
N ALA A 332 4.76 15.18 15.76
CA ALA A 332 5.61 15.72 16.81
C ALA A 332 6.72 16.62 16.23
N GLY A 333 6.94 17.78 16.84
CA GLY A 333 7.90 18.77 16.37
C GLY A 333 7.37 19.76 15.33
N PHE A 334 6.10 19.61 14.88
CA PHE A 334 5.42 20.61 14.06
C PHE A 334 5.44 22.01 14.69
N GLY A 335 5.64 23.04 13.87
CA GLY A 335 5.70 24.42 14.34
C GLY A 335 5.82 25.44 13.21
N THR A 336 6.17 26.67 13.57
CA THR A 336 6.27 27.79 12.62
C THR A 336 7.45 27.65 11.66
N GLY A 337 7.25 28.10 10.42
CA GLY A 337 8.29 28.30 9.42
C GLY A 337 7.86 27.73 8.06
N VAL A 338 8.82 27.38 7.21
CA VAL A 338 8.56 27.03 5.82
C VAL A 338 8.70 25.52 5.62
N TYR A 339 7.70 24.92 4.97
CA TYR A 339 7.66 23.51 4.59
C TYR A 339 7.64 23.44 3.06
N VAL A 340 8.68 22.85 2.46
CA VAL A 340 8.77 22.63 1.00
C VAL A 340 8.03 21.35 0.63
N LEU A 341 6.78 21.47 0.17
CA LEU A 341 5.92 20.32 -0.12
C LEU A 341 6.27 19.67 -1.46
N PHE A 342 6.52 20.48 -2.48
CA PHE A 342 7.06 20.05 -3.76
C PHE A 342 8.34 20.80 -4.05
N ASP A 343 9.36 20.05 -4.48
CA ASP A 343 10.65 20.56 -4.95
C ASP A 343 10.84 20.03 -6.38
N ALA A 344 10.90 20.91 -7.36
CA ALA A 344 10.99 20.54 -8.77
C ALA A 344 12.21 21.16 -9.45
N ASP A 345 12.88 20.41 -10.32
CA ASP A 345 14.03 20.90 -11.09
C ASP A 345 13.62 21.91 -12.18
N SER A 346 12.35 21.85 -12.63
CA SER A 346 11.77 22.77 -13.61
C SER A 346 10.66 23.60 -12.98
N ALA A 347 10.43 24.81 -13.52
CA ALA A 347 9.34 25.67 -13.08
C ALA A 347 7.99 24.93 -13.14
N ILE A 348 7.24 25.00 -12.05
CA ILE A 348 5.90 24.47 -11.92
C ILE A 348 5.00 25.15 -12.94
N SER A 349 4.26 24.34 -13.70
CA SER A 349 3.29 24.81 -14.69
C SER A 349 1.97 25.13 -14.00
N GLY A 350 1.52 26.37 -14.12
CA GLY A 350 0.24 26.83 -13.59
C GLY A 350 0.37 27.95 -12.56
N SER A 351 -0.70 28.16 -11.80
CA SER A 351 -0.77 29.15 -10.71
C SER A 351 -1.71 28.65 -9.62
N LEU A 352 -1.47 29.09 -8.38
CA LEU A 352 -2.38 28.85 -7.27
C LEU A 352 -3.75 29.49 -7.54
N GLY A 353 -4.79 28.88 -6.96
CA GLY A 353 -6.14 29.42 -6.88
C GLY A 353 -6.25 30.56 -5.86
N ALA A 354 -7.48 30.99 -5.58
CA ALA A 354 -7.73 32.15 -4.73
C ALA A 354 -7.52 31.83 -3.24
N ASN A 355 -7.82 30.60 -2.83
CA ASN A 355 -7.76 30.18 -1.44
C ASN A 355 -6.41 29.51 -1.15
N THR A 356 -5.42 30.29 -0.71
CA THR A 356 -4.07 29.76 -0.39
C THR A 356 -3.83 29.55 1.10
N THR A 357 -4.79 29.88 1.96
CA THR A 357 -4.65 29.80 3.42
C THR A 357 -5.43 28.61 3.97
N VAL A 358 -4.81 27.88 4.91
CA VAL A 358 -5.41 26.73 5.61
C VAL A 358 -5.19 26.86 7.11
N ASP A 359 -6.21 26.48 7.89
CA ASP A 359 -6.08 26.26 9.32
C ASP A 359 -5.46 24.88 9.56
N LEU A 360 -4.30 24.85 10.23
CA LEU A 360 -3.57 23.62 10.54
C LEU A 360 -3.89 23.10 11.95
N GLY A 361 -4.86 23.74 12.63
CA GLY A 361 -5.20 23.48 14.02
C GLY A 361 -4.14 23.99 14.99
N ASN A 362 -4.42 23.83 16.28
CA ASN A 362 -3.51 24.17 17.38
C ASN A 362 -3.01 25.62 17.38
N GLY A 363 -3.76 26.56 16.81
CA GLY A 363 -3.35 27.96 16.76
C GLY A 363 -2.35 28.26 15.64
N TYR A 364 -2.29 27.45 14.58
CA TYR A 364 -1.40 27.66 13.43
C TYR A 364 -2.17 27.82 12.13
N THR A 365 -1.69 28.75 11.31
CA THR A 365 -2.21 28.99 9.96
C THR A 365 -1.10 28.74 8.95
N GLY A 366 -1.40 28.00 7.90
CA GLY A 366 -0.52 27.78 6.74
C GLY A 366 -0.94 28.64 5.55
N THR A 367 0.03 29.15 4.80
CA THR A 367 -0.21 29.83 3.52
C THR A 367 0.64 29.22 2.42
N LEU A 368 0.00 28.78 1.34
CA LEU A 368 0.65 28.25 0.14
C LEU A 368 1.23 29.38 -0.71
N SER A 369 2.42 29.16 -1.26
CA SER A 369 3.04 30.04 -2.25
C SER A 369 4.00 29.28 -3.16
N LEU A 370 4.18 29.77 -4.38
CA LEU A 370 5.29 29.35 -5.24
C LEU A 370 6.55 30.12 -4.86
N ALA A 371 7.68 29.42 -4.74
CA ALA A 371 8.98 29.96 -4.36
C ALA A 371 10.06 29.57 -5.38
N ASP A 372 11.26 30.14 -5.23
CA ASP A 372 12.47 29.78 -5.98
C ASP A 372 12.30 29.85 -7.51
N SER A 373 11.71 30.94 -8.01
CA SER A 373 11.37 31.09 -9.44
C SER A 373 10.32 30.05 -9.91
N ASN A 374 9.38 29.75 -9.03
CA ASN A 374 8.28 28.79 -9.22
C ASN A 374 8.72 27.33 -9.32
N THR A 375 9.91 26.96 -8.86
CA THR A 375 10.32 25.55 -8.79
C THR A 375 9.80 24.85 -7.54
N ASN A 376 9.48 25.62 -6.49
CA ASN A 376 9.04 25.07 -5.22
C ASN A 376 7.59 25.46 -4.91
N LEU A 377 6.80 24.50 -4.43
CA LEU A 377 5.52 24.76 -3.76
C LEU A 377 5.73 24.63 -2.25
N ILE A 378 5.55 25.73 -1.54
CA ILE A 378 5.83 25.81 -0.10
C ILE A 378 4.57 26.13 0.70
N LEU A 379 4.57 25.70 1.95
CA LEU A 379 3.62 26.10 2.97
C LEU A 379 4.35 26.90 4.05
N THR A 380 3.97 28.17 4.21
CA THR A 380 4.48 29.02 5.29
C THR A 380 3.53 28.96 6.47
N VAL A 381 4.01 28.42 7.59
CA VAL A 381 3.26 28.21 8.83
C VAL A 381 3.60 29.31 9.83
N VAL A 382 2.58 29.99 10.33
CA VAL A 382 2.68 31.04 11.35
C VAL A 382 1.66 30.80 12.46
N PRO A 383 1.86 31.33 13.69
CA PRO A 383 0.82 31.32 14.70
C PRO A 383 -0.38 32.14 14.22
N GLU A 384 -1.59 31.72 14.60
CA GLU A 384 -2.81 32.43 14.30
C GLU A 384 -2.72 33.90 14.79
N PRO A 385 -3.28 34.87 14.02
CA PRO A 385 -3.19 36.30 14.35
C PRO A 385 -3.68 36.65 15.76
N GLN A 386 -4.67 35.91 16.26
CA GLN A 386 -5.26 36.11 17.59
C GLN A 386 -4.31 35.68 18.72
N THR A 387 -3.55 34.60 18.51
CA THR A 387 -2.52 34.12 19.45
C THR A 387 -1.36 35.10 19.52
N ALA A 388 -0.92 35.64 18.38
CA ALA A 388 0.14 36.65 18.31
C ALA A 388 -0.27 37.95 19.04
N THR A 389 -1.52 38.41 18.84
CA THR A 389 -2.03 39.63 19.48
C THR A 389 -2.29 39.48 20.98
N LEU A 390 -2.80 38.32 21.44
CA LEU A 390 -2.97 38.06 22.88
C LEU A 390 -1.63 38.03 23.62
N LEU A 391 -0.58 37.45 23.02
CA LEU A 391 0.76 37.42 23.61
C LEU A 391 1.34 38.84 23.76
N CYS A 392 1.18 39.68 22.73
CA CYS A 392 1.58 41.08 22.80
C CYS A 392 0.81 41.88 23.87
N LEU A 393 -0.50 41.63 24.02
CA LEU A 393 -1.32 42.28 25.06
C LEU A 393 -0.95 41.79 26.47
N ALA A 394 -0.66 40.51 26.66
CA ALA A 394 -0.25 39.95 27.95
C ALA A 394 1.13 40.49 28.39
N LEU A 395 2.09 40.59 27.47
CA LEU A 395 3.39 41.20 27.74
C LEU A 395 3.28 42.71 28.02
N GLY A 396 2.43 43.43 27.26
CA GLY A 396 2.14 44.84 27.48
C GLY A 396 1.52 45.11 28.86
N MET A 397 0.55 44.29 29.28
CA MET A 397 -0.07 44.37 30.60
C MET A 397 0.94 44.09 31.72
N THR A 398 1.80 43.09 31.55
CA THR A 398 2.86 42.76 32.52
C THR A 398 3.86 43.91 32.69
N PHE A 399 4.27 44.55 31.59
CA PHE A 399 5.11 45.76 31.62
C PHE A 399 4.42 46.92 32.36
N VAL A 400 3.13 47.15 32.12
CA VAL A 400 2.35 48.21 32.80
C VAL A 400 2.24 47.95 34.31
N PHE A 401 2.03 46.70 34.74
CA PHE A 401 1.99 46.35 36.15
C PHE A 401 3.35 46.49 36.84
N VAL A 402 4.45 46.11 36.19
CA VAL A 402 5.81 46.28 36.72
C VAL A 402 6.20 47.76 36.79
N ALA A 403 5.88 48.56 35.77
CA ALA A 403 6.13 49.99 35.76
C ALA A 403 5.32 50.75 36.83
N ARG A 404 4.04 50.37 37.04
CA ARG A 404 3.19 50.95 38.10
C ARG A 404 3.69 50.58 39.51
N ARG A 405 4.22 49.37 39.71
CA ARG A 405 4.77 48.95 41.00
C ARG A 405 6.06 49.71 41.36
N ARG A 406 6.93 49.99 40.39
CA ARG A 406 8.16 50.77 40.61
C ARG A 406 7.90 52.23 40.96
N ARG A 407 6.90 52.88 40.34
CA ARG A 407 6.53 54.27 40.66
C ARG A 407 5.88 54.47 42.04
N ARG A 408 5.44 53.40 42.70
CA ARG A 408 4.88 53.47 44.07
C ARG A 408 5.93 53.21 45.16
N GLN A 409 7.17 52.90 44.79
CA GLN A 409 8.28 52.64 45.71
C GLN A 409 9.42 53.67 45.61
N SER A 410 9.24 54.71 44.81
CA SER A 410 10.04 55.94 44.75
C SER A 410 9.21 57.10 45.28
#